data_AF-A0A838MRX8-F1
#
_entry.id   AF-A0A838MRX8-F1
#
_cell.length_a   1.000
_cell.length_b   1.000
_cell.length_c   1.000
_cell.angle_alpha   90.00
_cell.angle_beta   90.00
_cell.angle_gamma   90.00
#
_symmetry.space_group_name_H-M   'P 1'
#
loop_
_entity.id
_entity.type
_entity.pdbx_description
1 polymer ?
#
loop_
_entity_poly.entity_id
_entity_poly.type
_entity_poly.pdbx_seq_one_letter_code
_entity_poly.pdbx_strand_id
1 'polypeptide(L)'
;MARKSAAGPARSCAAASRYRDCRATALAEAFESAARLPAHLEVSALLRQVQAEGGFATVLAKGEPDAGTILLVLTERGGDSRAFERMPQADGRRIWTQVMAETGEGGAAGSSAFAEWIARRRRQDPDLWILELDIPQGERFIL
;
A
#
# COMPACT_ATOMS: atom_id res chain seq x y z
N MET A 1 14.14 0.40 76.31
CA MET A 1 12.99 0.86 75.53
C MET A 1 12.52 -0.27 74.64
N ALA A 2 11.53 -1.01 75.15
CA ALA A 2 10.72 -1.93 74.37
C ALA A 2 9.62 -1.12 73.66
N ARG A 3 9.19 -1.58 72.48
CA ARG A 3 7.78 -1.93 72.21
C ARG A 3 7.51 -2.14 70.72
N LYS A 4 7.06 -3.38 70.45
CA LYS A 4 5.85 -3.75 69.69
C LYS A 4 5.86 -3.51 68.18
N SER A 5 5.21 -4.31 67.34
CA SER A 5 4.51 -5.59 67.49
C SER A 5 4.22 -6.09 66.08
N ALA A 6 4.00 -7.41 65.97
CA ALA A 6 3.62 -8.16 64.79
C ALA A 6 2.36 -7.65 64.05
N ALA A 7 2.34 -7.88 62.74
CA ALA A 7 1.18 -8.18 61.88
C ALA A 7 1.75 -8.76 60.56
N GLY A 8 1.55 -10.03 60.22
CA GLY A 8 0.35 -10.53 59.55
C GLY A 8 0.76 -11.12 58.18
N PRO A 9 0.01 -12.07 57.60
CA PRO A 9 0.55 -13.09 56.70
C PRO A 9 0.81 -12.55 55.28
N ALA A 10 1.84 -13.09 54.62
CA ALA A 10 1.97 -13.01 53.17
C ALA A 10 0.78 -13.75 52.54
N ARG A 11 -0.28 -13.00 52.23
CA ARG A 11 -1.43 -13.51 51.49
C ARG A 11 -0.94 -13.88 50.09
N SER A 12 -0.90 -15.20 49.87
CA SER A 12 -1.25 -15.90 48.64
C SER A 12 -1.23 -15.06 47.36
N CYS A 13 -0.30 -15.41 46.48
CA CYS A 13 -0.36 -15.10 45.06
C CYS A 13 -1.68 -15.64 44.48
N ALA A 14 -2.72 -14.80 44.42
CA ALA A 14 -3.96 -15.09 43.71
C ALA A 14 -3.95 -14.32 42.38
N ALA A 15 -4.25 -15.07 41.33
CA ALA A 15 -4.15 -14.72 39.93
C ALA A 15 -4.89 -13.42 39.55
N ALA A 16 -4.18 -12.50 38.89
CA ALA A 16 -4.73 -11.61 37.87
C ALA A 16 -3.60 -10.87 37.13
N SER A 17 -3.43 -11.22 35.85
CA SER A 17 -2.89 -10.39 34.76
C SER A 17 -1.55 -9.66 34.97
N ARG A 18 -0.45 -10.39 34.74
CA ARG A 18 0.91 -9.83 34.60
C ARG A 18 1.24 -9.51 33.13
N TYR A 19 0.43 -8.71 32.45
CA TYR A 19 0.81 -8.22 31.12
C TYR A 19 0.44 -6.75 30.96
N ARG A 20 1.11 -5.90 31.75
CA ARG A 20 1.15 -4.45 31.54
C ARG A 20 2.15 -4.14 30.42
N ASP A 21 1.63 -3.74 29.27
CA ASP A 21 1.74 -2.35 28.78
C ASP A 21 3.09 -1.63 28.79
N CYS A 22 4.16 -2.20 28.22
CA CYS A 22 5.35 -1.39 27.87
C CYS A 22 6.10 -1.80 26.59
N ARG A 23 5.62 -2.77 25.79
CA ARG A 23 6.39 -3.25 24.61
C ARG A 23 5.61 -3.38 23.30
N ALA A 24 4.29 -3.18 23.32
CA ALA A 24 3.48 -3.32 22.11
C ALA A 24 3.57 -2.10 21.18
N THR A 25 3.62 -0.88 21.73
CA THR A 25 3.61 0.34 20.92
C THR A 25 4.92 0.58 20.17
N ALA A 26 6.07 0.43 20.83
CA ALA A 26 7.38 0.70 20.21
C ALA A 26 7.79 -0.32 19.12
N LEU A 27 7.26 -1.55 19.16
CA LEU A 27 7.49 -2.56 18.11
C LEU A 27 6.59 -2.32 16.89
N ALA A 28 5.38 -1.79 17.09
CA ALA A 28 4.52 -1.36 15.98
C ALA A 28 5.14 -0.15 15.26
N GLU A 29 5.63 0.84 16.00
CA GLU A 29 6.28 2.04 15.45
C GLU A 29 7.60 1.75 14.70
N ALA A 30 8.37 0.73 15.13
CA ALA A 30 9.60 0.32 14.45
C ALA A 30 9.34 -0.54 13.19
N PHE A 31 8.22 -1.27 13.15
CA PHE A 31 7.79 -2.01 11.95
C PHE A 31 7.22 -1.08 10.88
N GLU A 32 6.72 0.09 11.28
CA GLU A 32 6.17 1.14 10.40
C GLU A 32 7.23 1.78 9.48
N SER A 33 8.52 1.69 9.80
CA SER A 33 9.60 2.41 9.06
C SER A 33 10.70 1.53 8.46
N ALA A 34 10.82 0.24 8.81
CA ALA A 34 12.08 -0.47 8.55
C ALA A 34 12.07 -1.52 7.42
N ALA A 35 10.92 -1.90 6.87
CA ALA A 35 10.88 -2.90 5.80
C ALA A 35 9.96 -2.46 4.66
N ARG A 36 10.55 -2.01 3.56
CA ARG A 36 9.84 -1.84 2.30
C ARG A 36 9.32 -3.21 1.85
N LEU A 37 8.03 -3.32 1.58
CA LEU A 37 7.47 -4.51 0.95
C LEU A 37 8.06 -4.67 -0.47
N PRO A 38 8.51 -5.87 -0.85
CA PRO A 38 8.88 -6.17 -2.22
C PRO A 38 7.77 -5.79 -3.21
N ALA A 39 8.13 -5.16 -4.31
CA ALA A 39 7.18 -4.67 -5.31
C ALA A 39 6.22 -5.78 -5.79
N HIS A 40 6.73 -6.98 -6.04
CA HIS A 40 5.91 -8.11 -6.51
C HIS A 40 4.83 -8.54 -5.49
N LEU A 41 5.08 -8.38 -4.18
CA LEU A 41 4.10 -8.68 -3.13
C LEU A 41 3.02 -7.60 -3.08
N GLU A 42 3.40 -6.33 -3.18
CA GLU A 42 2.45 -5.21 -3.25
C GLU A 42 1.53 -5.35 -4.47
N VAL A 43 2.11 -5.63 -5.65
CA VAL A 43 1.38 -5.91 -6.89
C VAL A 43 0.40 -7.06 -6.69
N SER A 44 0.86 -8.16 -6.12
CA SER A 44 0.00 -9.33 -5.88
C SER A 44 -1.12 -9.04 -4.88
N ALA A 45 -0.89 -8.19 -3.88
CA ALA A 45 -1.91 -7.76 -2.93
C ALA A 45 -2.97 -6.90 -3.61
N LEU A 46 -2.57 -5.89 -4.38
CA LEU A 46 -3.46 -5.00 -5.12
C LEU A 46 -4.37 -5.77 -6.08
N LEU A 47 -3.80 -6.68 -6.88
CA LEU A 47 -4.57 -7.53 -7.79
C LEU A 47 -5.67 -8.30 -7.05
N ARG A 48 -5.33 -8.91 -5.91
CA ARG A 48 -6.28 -9.69 -5.10
C ARG A 48 -7.35 -8.83 -4.45
N GLN A 49 -6.99 -7.64 -3.95
CA GLN A 49 -7.94 -6.71 -3.35
C GLN A 49 -8.99 -6.26 -4.36
N VAL A 50 -8.56 -5.86 -5.56
CA VAL A 50 -9.49 -5.44 -6.62
C VAL A 50 -10.38 -6.59 -7.08
N GLN A 51 -9.80 -7.78 -7.28
CA GLN A 51 -10.57 -8.97 -7.65
C GLN A 51 -11.59 -9.38 -6.58
N ALA A 52 -11.24 -9.25 -5.30
CA ALA A 52 -12.14 -9.52 -4.18
C ALA A 52 -13.33 -8.55 -4.13
N GLU A 53 -13.15 -7.31 -4.59
CA GLU A 53 -14.22 -6.32 -4.72
C GLU A 53 -15.02 -6.44 -6.04
N GLY A 54 -14.74 -7.47 -6.84
CA GLY A 54 -15.44 -7.71 -8.11
C GLY A 54 -14.97 -6.84 -9.28
N GLY A 55 -13.84 -6.15 -9.11
CA GLY A 55 -13.15 -5.45 -10.19
C GLY A 55 -12.25 -6.37 -11.00
N PHE A 56 -11.75 -5.85 -12.11
CA PHE A 56 -10.75 -6.53 -12.93
C PHE A 56 -9.39 -5.89 -12.71
N ALA A 57 -8.35 -6.71 -12.56
CA ALA A 57 -6.99 -6.23 -12.34
C ALA A 57 -5.99 -7.10 -13.11
N THR A 58 -5.07 -6.46 -13.82
CA THR A 58 -4.07 -7.15 -14.64
C THR A 58 -2.71 -6.46 -14.58
N VAL A 59 -1.66 -7.22 -14.90
CA VAL A 59 -0.29 -6.69 -15.02
C VAL A 59 0.00 -6.48 -16.50
N LEU A 60 0.13 -5.23 -16.92
CA LEU A 60 0.48 -4.85 -18.29
C LEU A 60 1.99 -5.01 -18.54
N ALA A 61 2.83 -4.72 -17.53
CA ALA A 61 4.27 -4.91 -17.61
C ALA A 61 4.86 -5.29 -16.25
N LYS A 62 5.77 -6.26 -16.25
CA LYS A 62 6.54 -6.66 -15.07
C LYS A 62 7.83 -5.83 -14.96
N GLY A 63 8.04 -5.26 -13.79
CA GLY A 63 9.25 -4.54 -13.44
C GLY A 63 10.20 -5.39 -12.58
N GLU A 64 11.07 -4.71 -11.84
CA GLU A 64 12.00 -5.35 -10.92
C GLU A 64 11.25 -5.84 -9.65
N PRO A 65 11.40 -7.11 -9.20
CA PRO A 65 10.54 -7.70 -8.18
C PRO A 65 10.58 -7.09 -6.77
N ASP A 66 11.70 -6.53 -6.33
CA ASP A 66 11.88 -6.13 -4.93
C ASP A 66 11.84 -4.60 -4.77
N ALA A 67 12.67 -3.92 -5.53
CA ALA A 67 12.87 -2.49 -5.58
C ALA A 67 12.09 -1.74 -6.68
N GLY A 68 11.41 -2.40 -7.61
CA GLY A 68 10.70 -1.77 -8.72
C GLY A 68 9.65 -0.72 -8.32
N THR A 69 9.50 0.31 -9.17
CA THR A 69 8.45 1.34 -9.02
C THR A 69 7.13 0.81 -9.54
N ILE A 70 6.00 1.25 -8.98
CA ILE A 70 4.66 0.81 -9.39
C ILE A 70 3.91 1.98 -10.03
N LEU A 71 3.45 1.77 -11.26
CA LEU A 71 2.49 2.59 -12.00
C LEU A 71 1.15 1.87 -12.04
N LEU A 72 0.11 2.51 -11.52
CA LEU A 72 -1.27 2.05 -11.59
C LEU A 72 -2.03 2.84 -12.64
N VAL A 73 -2.72 2.13 -13.51
CA VAL A 73 -3.67 2.68 -14.47
C VAL A 73 -5.06 2.30 -13.97
N LEU A 74 -5.80 3.29 -13.49
CA LEU A 74 -7.19 3.14 -13.08
C LEU A 74 -8.08 3.45 -14.28
N THR A 75 -8.90 2.49 -14.69
CA THR A 75 -9.92 2.67 -15.72
C THR A 75 -11.29 2.43 -15.10
N GLU A 76 -12.29 3.19 -15.56
CA GLU A 76 -13.68 2.95 -15.16
C GLU A 76 -14.50 2.62 -16.41
N ARG A 77 -14.83 1.34 -16.60
CA ARG A 77 -15.69 0.86 -17.71
C ARG A 77 -15.19 1.28 -19.10
N GLY A 78 -13.88 1.35 -19.30
CA GLY A 78 -13.27 1.76 -20.56
C GLY A 78 -13.45 3.24 -20.92
N GLY A 79 -13.85 4.08 -19.97
CA GLY A 79 -13.93 5.53 -20.12
C GLY A 79 -12.68 6.23 -19.60
N ASP A 80 -12.87 7.07 -18.58
CA ASP A 80 -11.80 7.89 -18.01
C ASP A 80 -10.67 7.03 -17.44
N SER A 81 -9.45 7.36 -17.84
CA SER A 81 -8.23 6.63 -17.46
C SER A 81 -7.32 7.56 -16.65
N ARG A 82 -6.88 7.11 -15.48
CA ARG A 82 -5.98 7.87 -14.60
C ARG A 82 -4.75 7.03 -14.27
N ALA A 83 -3.58 7.64 -14.34
CA ALA A 83 -2.31 6.99 -14.01
C ALA A 83 -1.74 7.56 -12.71
N PHE A 84 -1.38 6.66 -11.79
CA PHE A 84 -0.78 6.98 -10.49
C PHE A 84 0.57 6.30 -10.35
N GLU A 85 1.59 7.05 -9.94
CA GLU A 85 2.91 6.51 -9.63
C GLU A 85 3.17 6.57 -8.13
N ARG A 86 3.80 5.52 -7.60
CA ARG A 86 4.24 5.48 -6.20
C ARG A 86 5.62 6.09 -6.06
N MET A 87 5.66 7.42 -5.91
CA MET A 87 6.89 8.19 -5.84
C MET A 87 7.47 8.18 -4.41
N PRO A 88 8.78 7.96 -4.24
CA PRO A 88 9.43 8.18 -2.96
C PRO A 88 9.43 9.68 -2.63
N GLN A 89 8.93 10.02 -1.44
CA GLN A 89 9.02 11.38 -0.89
C GLN A 89 10.32 11.56 -0.11
N ALA A 90 10.74 12.82 0.04
CA ALA A 90 11.94 13.18 0.80
C ALA A 90 11.84 12.80 2.29
N ASP A 91 10.63 12.65 2.81
CA ASP A 91 10.33 12.19 4.17
C ASP A 91 10.37 10.66 4.34
N GLY A 92 10.75 9.93 3.28
CA GLY A 92 10.82 8.46 3.27
C GLY A 92 9.47 7.78 3.06
N ARG A 93 8.35 8.51 3.03
CA ARG A 93 7.04 7.95 2.69
C ARG A 93 6.93 7.71 1.20
N ARG A 94 5.95 6.89 0.83
CA ARG A 94 5.62 6.58 -0.56
C ARG A 94 4.17 6.89 -0.79
N ILE A 95 3.93 8.02 -1.42
CA ILE A 95 2.58 8.47 -1.74
C ILE A 95 2.28 8.14 -3.19
N TRP A 96 1.04 7.76 -3.44
CA TRP A 96 0.52 7.70 -4.80
C TRP A 96 0.33 9.13 -5.31
N THR A 97 0.94 9.41 -6.46
CA THR A 97 0.83 10.71 -7.12
C THR A 97 0.20 10.50 -8.48
N GLN A 98 -0.86 11.23 -8.78
CA GLN A 98 -1.44 11.23 -10.12
C GLN A 98 -0.45 11.89 -11.08
N VAL A 99 0.02 11.15 -12.08
CA VAL A 99 1.00 11.64 -13.06
C VAL A 99 0.38 11.93 -14.42
N MET A 100 -0.78 11.32 -14.70
CA MET A 100 -1.54 11.55 -15.93
C MET A 100 -3.01 11.28 -15.66
N ALA A 101 -3.87 12.07 -16.29
CA ALA A 101 -5.29 11.78 -16.41
C ALA A 101 -5.69 12.01 -17.86
N GLU A 102 -6.45 11.06 -18.40
CA GLU A 102 -7.17 11.19 -19.63
C GLU A 102 -8.62 11.51 -19.27
N THR A 103 -9.05 12.73 -19.57
CA THR A 103 -10.43 13.16 -19.42
C THR A 103 -11.01 13.33 -20.82
N GLY A 104 -11.93 12.45 -21.20
CA GLY A 104 -12.42 12.37 -22.57
C GLY A 104 -13.91 12.63 -22.70
N GLU A 105 -14.30 13.87 -23.02
CA GLU A 105 -15.52 14.14 -23.81
C GLU A 105 -15.34 13.48 -25.18
N GLY A 106 -15.62 12.17 -25.28
CA GLY A 106 -15.45 11.49 -26.56
C GLY A 106 -15.25 9.97 -26.53
N GLY A 107 -15.65 9.25 -25.48
CA GLY A 107 -16.13 7.86 -25.53
C GLY A 107 -15.32 6.79 -26.29
N ALA A 108 -14.09 7.05 -26.69
CA ALA A 108 -13.21 6.10 -27.35
C ALA A 108 -12.19 5.64 -26.32
N ALA A 109 -12.43 4.44 -25.80
CA ALA A 109 -11.56 3.74 -24.86
C ALA A 109 -10.10 3.84 -25.29
N GLY A 110 -9.30 4.56 -24.51
CA GLY A 110 -7.86 4.73 -24.68
C GLY A 110 -7.46 5.58 -25.89
N SER A 111 -7.32 6.90 -25.70
CA SER A 111 -6.61 7.72 -26.67
C SER A 111 -5.23 7.12 -26.93
N SER A 112 -4.86 7.05 -28.21
CA SER A 112 -3.51 6.68 -28.65
C SER A 112 -2.42 7.40 -27.84
N ALA A 113 -2.69 8.62 -27.37
CA ALA A 113 -1.75 9.40 -26.56
C ALA A 113 -1.47 8.80 -25.18
N PHE A 114 -2.47 8.24 -24.49
CA PHE A 114 -2.30 7.65 -23.16
C PHE A 114 -1.52 6.33 -23.24
N ALA A 115 -1.90 5.46 -24.18
CA ALA A 115 -1.17 4.22 -24.45
C ALA A 115 0.29 4.50 -24.89
N GLU A 116 0.51 5.51 -25.73
CA GLU A 116 1.85 5.92 -26.15
C GLU A 116 2.67 6.47 -24.97
N TRP A 117 2.05 7.23 -24.08
CA TRP A 117 2.69 7.73 -22.87
C TRP A 117 3.14 6.57 -21.96
N ILE A 118 2.27 5.59 -21.70
CA ILE A 118 2.62 4.37 -20.93
C ILE A 118 3.80 3.66 -21.59
N ALA A 119 3.74 3.44 -22.90
CA ALA A 119 4.80 2.78 -23.65
C ALA A 119 6.13 3.54 -23.55
N ARG A 120 6.10 4.88 -23.62
CA ARG A 120 7.29 5.73 -23.43
C ARG A 120 7.84 5.62 -22.01
N ARG A 121 6.97 5.64 -21.00
CA ARG A 121 7.36 5.52 -19.59
C ARG A 121 8.06 4.19 -19.33
N ARG A 122 7.53 3.09 -19.87
CA ARG A 122 8.15 1.76 -19.81
C ARG A 122 9.53 1.71 -20.46
N ARG A 123 9.75 2.44 -21.55
CA ARG A 123 11.07 2.53 -22.19
C ARG A 123 12.08 3.33 -21.37
N GLN A 124 11.60 4.31 -20.62
CA GLN A 124 12.46 5.13 -19.73
C GLN A 124 12.86 4.38 -18.47
N ASP A 125 11.98 3.53 -17.94
CA ASP A 125 12.20 2.78 -16.72
C ASP A 125 11.82 1.29 -16.91
N PRO A 126 12.79 0.41 -17.19
CA PRO A 126 12.56 -1.02 -17.35
C PRO A 126 12.25 -1.73 -16.02
N ASP A 127 12.46 -1.08 -14.87
CA ASP A 127 12.17 -1.62 -13.54
C ASP A 127 10.72 -1.31 -13.11
N LEU A 128 9.98 -0.55 -13.91
CA LEU A 128 8.60 -0.13 -13.66
C LEU A 128 7.59 -1.26 -13.81
N TRP A 129 6.83 -1.54 -12.76
CA TRP A 129 5.61 -2.34 -12.83
C TRP A 129 4.46 -1.49 -13.34
N ILE A 130 3.68 -2.03 -14.27
CA ILE A 130 2.49 -1.37 -14.80
C ILE A 130 1.31 -2.31 -14.57
N LEU A 131 0.33 -1.84 -13.81
CA LEU A 131 -0.90 -2.56 -13.55
C LEU A 131 -2.08 -1.74 -14.05
N GLU A 132 -3.08 -2.44 -14.54
CA GLU A 132 -4.37 -1.87 -14.88
C GLU A 132 -5.42 -2.41 -13.90
N LEU A 133 -6.19 -1.50 -13.32
CA LEU A 133 -7.29 -1.78 -12.40
C LEU A 133 -8.57 -1.17 -13.00
N ASP A 134 -9.47 -2.02 -13.48
CA ASP A 134 -10.81 -1.65 -13.95
C ASP A 134 -11.81 -1.92 -12.82
N ILE A 135 -12.08 -0.89 -12.03
CA ILE A 135 -13.00 -0.93 -10.90
C ILE A 135 -13.53 0.48 -10.60
N PRO A 136 -14.84 0.62 -10.32
CA PRO A 136 -15.38 1.92 -9.94
C PRO A 136 -14.75 2.43 -8.63
N GLN A 137 -14.39 3.71 -8.59
CA GLN A 137 -13.68 4.33 -7.46
C GLN A 137 -12.39 3.57 -7.08
N GLY A 138 -11.58 3.21 -8.08
CA GLY A 138 -10.29 2.55 -7.87
C GLY A 138 -9.30 3.36 -7.02
N GLU A 139 -9.55 4.66 -6.82
CA GLU A 139 -8.75 5.52 -5.94
C GLU A 139 -8.76 5.05 -4.47
N ARG A 140 -9.73 4.22 -4.07
CA ARG A 140 -9.78 3.64 -2.72
C ARG A 140 -8.59 2.72 -2.39
N PHE A 141 -7.94 2.16 -3.42
CA PHE A 141 -6.81 1.23 -3.26
C PHE A 141 -5.46 1.94 -3.17
N ILE A 142 -5.43 3.27 -3.31
CA ILE A 142 -4.22 4.08 -3.37
C ILE A 142 -4.12 5.12 -2.23
N LEU A 143 -4.79 4.86 -1.10
CA LEU A 143 -4.79 5.72 0.10
C LEU A 143 -3.49 5.62 0.92
#